data_AF-A0A7U9XL85-F1
#
_entry.id   AF-A0A7U9XL85-F1
#
_cell.length_a   1.000
_cell.length_b   1.000
_cell.length_c   1.000
_cell.angle_alpha   90.00
_cell.angle_beta   90.00
_cell.angle_gamma   90.00
#
_symmetry.space_group_name_H-M   'P 1'
#
loop_
_entity.id
_entity.type
_entity.pdbx_description
1 polymer ?
#
loop_
_entity_poly.entity_id
_entity_poly.type
_entity_poly.pdbx_seq_one_letter_code
_entity_poly.pdbx_strand_id
1 'polypeptide(L)'
;MMEKQNFSSPLDLKQVRVTDGFWGREQELVRREVIPYQWDALNDRIPDAAPSYCMRNFKAAGRLMREKREQGASFQAPAYTYRGFQALPEDPAHPAPDQFYGFVFQDSDFAKWIEAVGYSLMNHPDPELEKTADEAIDIVCAAQAENGYLDTYYIINGMDRIFTNLRDHHELYCLGHLV
;
A
#
# COMPACT_ATOMS: atom_id res chain seq x y z
N MET A 1 -30.90 -8.46 -33.70
CA MET A 1 -30.86 -7.57 -32.52
C MET A 1 -30.99 -8.44 -31.29
N MET A 2 -30.04 -8.39 -30.35
CA MET A 2 -30.19 -9.08 -29.05
C MET A 2 -31.27 -8.39 -28.23
N GLU A 3 -32.22 -9.14 -27.70
CA GLU A 3 -33.29 -8.64 -26.84
C GLU A 3 -32.71 -8.27 -25.46
N LYS A 4 -32.65 -6.97 -25.16
CA LYS A 4 -32.13 -6.42 -23.91
C LYS A 4 -32.85 -6.90 -22.64
N GLN A 5 -34.03 -7.53 -22.76
CA GLN A 5 -34.84 -7.99 -21.62
C GLN A 5 -34.30 -9.25 -20.93
N ASN A 6 -33.38 -9.99 -21.57
CA ASN A 6 -32.82 -11.24 -21.03
C ASN A 6 -31.46 -11.05 -20.31
N PHE A 7 -31.04 -9.81 -20.06
CA PHE A 7 -29.74 -9.50 -19.44
C PHE A 7 -29.93 -8.60 -18.22
N SER A 8 -29.29 -8.97 -17.12
CA SER A 8 -29.12 -8.08 -15.97
C SER A 8 -28.18 -6.93 -16.35
N SER A 9 -28.53 -5.72 -15.91
CA SER A 9 -27.62 -4.57 -15.93
C SER A 9 -27.00 -4.42 -14.53
N PRO A 10 -25.71 -4.06 -14.41
CA PRO A 10 -25.11 -3.79 -13.11
C PRO A 10 -25.88 -2.69 -12.38
N LEU A 11 -26.13 -2.87 -11.08
CA LEU A 11 -26.62 -1.79 -10.23
C LEU A 11 -25.47 -0.83 -9.96
N ASP A 12 -25.77 0.47 -9.95
CA ASP A 12 -24.82 1.46 -9.44
C ASP A 12 -24.62 1.21 -7.95
N LEU A 13 -23.38 0.92 -7.54
CA LEU A 13 -23.05 0.61 -6.15
C LEU A 13 -23.37 1.79 -5.22
N LYS A 14 -23.36 3.04 -5.72
CA LYS A 14 -23.79 4.22 -4.94
C LYS A 14 -25.27 4.20 -4.57
N GLN A 15 -26.06 3.35 -5.23
CA GLN A 15 -27.49 3.16 -4.98
C GLN A 15 -27.76 1.98 -4.03
N VAL A 16 -26.73 1.23 -3.63
CA VAL A 16 -26.86 0.10 -2.71
C VAL A 16 -26.49 0.55 -1.31
N ARG A 17 -27.35 0.27 -0.33
CA ARG A 17 -27.09 0.51 1.09
C ARG A 17 -27.43 -0.73 1.91
N VAL A 18 -26.52 -1.10 2.80
CA VAL A 18 -26.75 -2.15 3.79
C VAL A 18 -27.51 -1.53 4.97
N THR A 19 -28.71 -2.01 5.26
CA THR A 19 -29.58 -1.46 6.30
C THR A 19 -29.91 -2.46 7.41
N ASP A 20 -29.41 -3.69 7.32
CA ASP A 20 -29.66 -4.70 8.35
C ASP A 20 -28.78 -4.48 9.59
N GLY A 21 -29.22 -5.02 10.72
CA GLY A 21 -28.54 -4.81 12.01
C GLY A 21 -27.27 -5.64 12.23
N PHE A 22 -27.00 -6.61 11.36
CA PHE A 22 -25.81 -7.45 11.41
C PHE A 22 -24.69 -6.82 10.57
N TRP A 23 -24.85 -6.71 9.25
CA TRP A 23 -23.80 -6.19 8.37
C TRP A 23 -23.60 -4.68 8.49
N GLY A 24 -24.67 -3.92 8.76
CA GLY A 24 -24.55 -2.48 9.00
C GLY A 24 -23.69 -2.16 10.23
N ARG A 25 -23.74 -3.02 11.25
CA ARG A 25 -22.88 -2.91 12.44
C ARG A 25 -21.41 -3.15 12.11
N GLU A 26 -21.11 -4.20 11.34
CA GLU A 26 -19.74 -4.52 10.94
C GLU A 26 -19.14 -3.43 10.03
N GLN A 27 -19.91 -2.87 9.11
CA GLN A 27 -19.45 -1.74 8.28
C GLN A 27 -19.11 -0.50 9.12
N GLU A 28 -19.94 -0.17 10.12
CA GLU A 28 -19.66 0.94 11.02
C GLU A 28 -18.45 0.67 11.92
N LEU A 29 -18.26 -0.57 12.39
CA LEU A 29 -17.06 -0.97 13.14
C LEU A 29 -15.80 -0.82 12.28
N VAL A 30 -15.85 -1.28 11.03
CA VAL A 30 -14.72 -1.15 10.09
C VAL A 30 -14.39 0.31 9.86
N ARG A 31 -15.41 1.14 9.56
CA ARG A 31 -15.23 2.55 9.26
C ARG A 31 -14.68 3.35 10.44
N ARG A 32 -15.21 3.13 11.64
CA ARG A 32 -14.90 3.96 12.81
C ARG A 32 -13.69 3.50 13.60
N GLU A 33 -13.40 2.20 13.59
CA GLU A 33 -12.38 1.62 14.46
C GLU A 33 -11.27 0.94 13.65
N VAL A 34 -11.63 0.03 12.74
CA VAL A 34 -10.62 -0.80 12.04
C VAL A 34 -9.76 0.02 11.09
N ILE A 35 -10.36 0.81 10.21
CA ILE A 35 -9.63 1.63 9.22
C ILE A 35 -8.69 2.64 9.92
N PRO A 36 -9.14 3.42 10.92
CA PRO A 36 -8.25 4.32 11.67
C PRO A 36 -7.12 3.59 12.40
N TYR A 37 -7.44 2.48 13.09
CA TYR A 37 -6.43 1.69 13.80
C TYR A 37 -5.38 1.12 12.83
N GLN A 38 -5.80 0.56 11.70
CA GLN A 38 -4.89 0.04 10.68
C GLN A 38 -4.00 1.14 10.10
N TRP A 39 -4.54 2.34 9.89
CA TRP A 39 -3.74 3.47 9.43
C TRP A 39 -2.62 3.84 10.41
N ASP A 40 -2.92 3.85 11.71
CA ASP A 40 -1.91 4.07 12.75
C ASP A 40 -0.89 2.92 12.79
N ALA A 41 -1.32 1.67 12.60
CA ALA A 41 -0.42 0.52 12.52
C ALA A 41 0.54 0.61 11.31
N LEU A 42 0.03 0.95 10.12
CA LEU A 42 0.83 1.14 8.89
C LEU A 42 1.87 2.26 9.02
N ASN A 43 1.62 3.21 9.93
CA ASN A 43 2.50 4.34 10.23
C ASN A 43 3.32 4.15 11.51
N ASP A 44 3.31 2.95 12.11
CA ASP A 44 4.05 2.60 13.33
C ASP A 44 3.71 3.52 14.54
N ARG A 45 2.44 3.95 14.65
CA ARG A 45 1.97 4.90 15.69
C ARG A 45 1.31 4.23 16.90
N ILE A 46 1.38 2.90 16.99
CA ILE A 46 0.78 2.11 18.07
C ILE A 46 1.91 1.61 18.98
N PRO A 47 2.07 2.19 20.20
CA PRO A 47 3.26 1.96 21.03
C PRO A 47 3.56 0.48 21.38
N ASP A 48 2.52 -0.32 21.59
CA ASP A 48 2.66 -1.72 22.04
C ASP A 48 2.51 -2.75 20.89
N ALA A 49 2.40 -2.28 19.64
CA ALA A 49 2.29 -3.16 18.47
C ALA A 49 3.67 -3.41 17.84
N ALA A 50 3.83 -4.57 17.20
CA ALA A 50 4.97 -4.79 16.31
C ALA A 50 4.90 -3.78 15.15
N PRO A 51 6.00 -3.08 14.80
CA PRO A 51 5.99 -2.13 13.69
C PRO A 51 5.67 -2.82 12.35
N SER A 52 4.88 -2.13 11.52
CA SER A 52 4.55 -2.54 10.15
C SER A 52 5.66 -2.15 9.17
N TYR A 53 6.24 -0.95 9.31
CA TYR A 53 7.17 -0.34 8.36
C TYR A 53 6.59 0.00 6.97
N CYS A 54 5.33 -0.32 6.68
CA CYS A 54 4.73 -0.16 5.34
C CYS A 54 4.89 1.26 4.78
N MET A 55 4.30 2.27 5.43
CA MET A 55 4.38 3.66 4.93
C MET A 55 5.80 4.23 5.02
N ARG A 56 6.64 3.69 5.90
CA ARG A 56 8.06 4.05 5.98
C ARG A 56 8.82 3.60 4.73
N ASN A 57 8.59 2.38 4.25
CA ASN A 57 9.23 1.85 3.06
C ASN A 57 8.86 2.67 1.83
N PHE A 58 7.58 3.04 1.64
CA PHE A 58 7.19 3.93 0.54
C PHE A 58 7.88 5.29 0.64
N LYS A 59 7.99 5.89 1.84
CA LYS A 59 8.74 7.14 2.03
C LYS A 59 10.22 6.99 1.69
N ALA A 60 10.86 5.86 2.00
CA ALA A 60 12.25 5.59 1.65
C ALA A 60 12.44 5.43 0.13
N ALA A 61 11.59 4.62 -0.50
CA ALA A 61 11.54 4.47 -1.95
C ALA A 61 11.30 5.81 -2.67
N GLY A 62 10.39 6.65 -2.17
CA GLY A 62 10.12 7.97 -2.72
C GLY A 62 11.28 8.95 -2.59
N ARG A 63 12.06 8.87 -1.49
CA ARG A 63 13.32 9.63 -1.36
C ARG A 63 14.33 9.17 -2.40
N LEU A 64 14.51 7.86 -2.58
CA LEU A 64 15.43 7.31 -3.57
C LEU A 64 15.04 7.68 -5.01
N MET A 65 13.75 7.63 -5.33
CA MET A 65 13.26 8.06 -6.65
C MET A 65 13.44 9.56 -6.88
N ARG A 66 13.29 10.39 -5.85
CA ARG A 66 13.61 11.81 -5.94
C ARG A 66 15.11 12.03 -6.16
N GLU A 67 15.95 11.37 -5.38
CA GLU A 67 17.41 11.45 -5.51
C GLU A 67 17.88 11.04 -6.92
N LYS A 68 17.33 9.96 -7.46
CA LYS A 68 17.57 9.54 -8.85
C LYS A 68 17.24 10.64 -9.85
N ARG A 69 16.08 11.29 -9.72
CA ARG A 69 15.67 12.40 -10.60
C ARG A 69 16.59 13.60 -10.48
N GLU A 70 17.03 13.93 -9.27
CA GLU A 70 17.91 15.07 -8.98
C GLU A 70 19.34 14.84 -9.50
N GLN A 71 19.88 13.63 -9.34
CA GLN A 71 21.26 13.29 -9.73
C GLN A 71 21.39 12.85 -11.19
N GLY A 72 20.31 12.39 -11.82
CA GLY A 72 20.28 11.98 -13.22
C GLY A 72 21.38 10.95 -13.54
N ALA A 73 22.27 11.29 -14.47
CA ALA A 73 23.36 10.39 -14.90
C ALA A 73 24.41 10.11 -13.81
N SER A 74 24.46 10.91 -12.75
CA SER A 74 25.37 10.69 -11.62
C SER A 74 24.80 9.76 -10.54
N PHE A 75 23.51 9.43 -10.62
CA PHE A 75 22.86 8.55 -9.66
C PHE A 75 23.46 7.14 -9.68
N GLN A 76 23.81 6.63 -8.51
CA GLN A 76 24.22 5.25 -8.33
C GLN A 76 23.06 4.45 -7.74
N ALA A 77 22.49 3.56 -8.55
CA ALA A 77 21.40 2.70 -8.08
C ALA A 77 21.91 1.69 -7.04
N PRO A 78 21.11 1.34 -6.02
CA PRO A 78 21.42 0.25 -5.12
C PRO A 78 21.63 -1.06 -5.89
N ALA A 79 22.65 -1.82 -5.50
CA ALA A 79 22.86 -3.18 -6.00
C ALA A 79 22.08 -4.17 -5.13
N TYR A 80 21.41 -5.14 -5.78
CA TYR A 80 20.55 -6.09 -5.12
C TYR A 80 21.20 -6.78 -3.91
N THR A 81 20.56 -6.62 -2.75
CA THR A 81 20.95 -7.32 -1.52
C THR A 81 19.75 -8.05 -0.92
N TYR A 82 19.83 -9.38 -0.85
CA TYR A 82 18.79 -10.17 -0.19
C TYR A 82 18.90 -10.04 1.32
N ARG A 83 17.83 -9.57 1.97
CA ARG A 83 17.76 -9.35 3.42
C ARG A 83 16.84 -10.32 4.16
N GLY A 84 16.43 -11.41 3.50
CA GLY A 84 15.45 -12.36 4.02
C GLY A 84 14.03 -12.10 3.52
N PHE A 85 13.15 -13.06 3.81
CA PHE A 85 11.71 -12.97 3.50
C PHE A 85 11.00 -11.93 4.39
N GLN A 86 11.52 -11.75 5.61
CA GLN A 86 11.19 -10.65 6.51
C GLN A 86 12.49 -9.99 6.95
N ALA A 87 12.63 -8.70 6.70
CA ALA A 87 13.77 -7.90 7.13
C ALA A 87 13.39 -7.11 8.38
N LEU A 88 14.15 -7.27 9.46
CA LEU A 88 13.97 -6.50 10.69
C LEU A 88 15.20 -5.62 10.95
N PRO A 89 15.04 -4.47 11.62
CA PRO A 89 16.18 -3.66 12.05
C PRO A 89 16.99 -4.37 13.12
N GLU A 90 18.31 -4.15 13.11
CA GLU A 90 19.20 -4.61 14.18
C GLU A 90 18.91 -3.87 15.49
N ASP A 91 18.64 -2.57 15.41
CA ASP A 91 18.13 -1.74 16.52
C ASP A 91 16.69 -1.28 16.21
N PRO A 92 15.66 -1.93 16.78
CA PRO A 92 14.27 -1.53 16.59
C PRO A 92 13.93 -0.12 17.08
N ALA A 93 14.70 0.45 18.02
CA ALA A 93 14.48 1.81 18.48
C ALA A 93 14.96 2.86 17.47
N HIS A 94 15.93 2.50 16.61
CA HIS A 94 16.54 3.41 15.63
C HIS A 94 16.73 2.73 14.27
N PRO A 95 15.64 2.34 13.57
CA PRO A 95 15.74 1.74 12.25
C PRO A 95 16.40 2.71 11.27
N ALA A 96 17.29 2.20 10.41
CA ALA A 96 17.97 3.01 9.41
C ALA A 96 16.96 3.59 8.39
N PRO A 97 17.02 4.89 8.06
CA PRO A 97 15.98 5.59 7.28
C PRO A 97 15.89 5.16 5.81
N ASP A 98 16.93 4.54 5.30
CA ASP A 98 17.14 4.17 3.90
C ASP A 98 17.08 2.65 3.67
N GLN A 99 16.81 1.87 4.73
CA GLN A 99 16.67 0.43 4.66
C GLN A 99 15.21 -0.02 4.62
N PHE A 100 14.95 -1.06 3.84
CA PHE A 100 13.66 -1.76 3.82
C PHE A 100 13.46 -2.60 5.10
N TYR A 101 12.24 -2.62 5.63
CA TYR A 101 11.85 -3.51 6.73
C TYR A 101 10.46 -4.12 6.50
N GLY A 102 10.15 -5.21 7.21
CA GLY A 102 8.92 -5.96 7.03
C GLY A 102 9.08 -7.14 6.07
N PHE A 103 7.97 -7.73 5.67
CA PHE A 103 7.94 -8.85 4.72
C PHE A 103 8.14 -8.37 3.28
N VAL A 104 8.65 -9.22 2.39
CA VAL A 104 8.76 -8.90 0.95
C VAL A 104 7.45 -8.43 0.30
N PHE A 105 6.30 -8.73 0.90
CA PHE A 105 4.97 -8.32 0.46
C PHE A 105 4.35 -7.16 1.27
N GLN A 106 5.14 -6.43 2.08
CA GLN A 106 4.64 -5.40 3.00
C GLN A 106 3.83 -4.30 2.31
N ASP A 107 4.14 -4.00 1.04
CA ASP A 107 3.41 -3.02 0.22
C ASP A 107 1.93 -3.36 0.05
N SER A 108 1.59 -4.66 0.07
CA SER A 108 0.19 -5.10 -0.06
C SER A 108 -0.70 -4.68 1.10
N ASP A 109 -0.13 -4.33 2.26
CA ASP A 109 -0.91 -3.87 3.41
C ASP A 109 -1.50 -2.48 3.18
N PHE A 110 -0.74 -1.57 2.54
CA PHE A 110 -1.28 -0.29 2.07
C PHE A 110 -2.37 -0.51 1.03
N ALA A 111 -2.12 -1.39 0.05
CA ALA A 111 -3.04 -1.66 -1.05
C ALA A 111 -4.40 -2.18 -0.54
N LYS A 112 -4.40 -3.10 0.43
CA LYS A 112 -5.63 -3.61 1.06
C LYS A 112 -6.32 -2.54 1.92
N TRP A 113 -5.56 -1.71 2.62
CA TRP A 113 -6.12 -0.61 3.41
C TRP A 113 -6.83 0.42 2.51
N ILE A 114 -6.19 0.85 1.41
CA ILE A 114 -6.79 1.83 0.50
C ILE A 114 -8.01 1.25 -0.23
N GLU A 115 -8.02 -0.05 -0.54
CA GLU A 115 -9.20 -0.74 -1.07
C GLU A 115 -10.38 -0.68 -0.08
N ALA A 116 -10.13 -0.98 1.20
CA ALA A 116 -11.15 -0.89 2.26
C ALA A 116 -11.67 0.54 2.45
N VAL A 117 -10.78 1.54 2.36
CA VAL A 117 -11.15 2.96 2.38
C VAL A 117 -12.06 3.30 1.20
N GLY A 118 -11.75 2.82 -0.01
CA GLY A 118 -12.59 3.01 -1.19
C GLY A 118 -14.02 2.49 -1.00
N TYR A 119 -14.17 1.26 -0.48
CA TYR A 119 -15.49 0.71 -0.18
C TYR A 119 -16.22 1.47 0.94
N SER A 120 -15.49 1.97 1.94
CA SER A 120 -16.05 2.79 3.02
C SER A 120 -16.60 4.11 2.49
N LEU A 121 -15.79 4.87 1.73
CA LEU A 121 -16.16 6.18 1.17
C LEU A 121 -17.30 6.08 0.15
N MET A 122 -17.39 4.97 -0.59
CA MET A 122 -18.50 4.71 -1.50
C MET A 122 -19.86 4.69 -0.78
N ASN A 123 -19.92 4.09 0.42
CA ASN A 123 -21.15 3.98 1.20
C ASN A 123 -21.37 5.16 2.16
N HIS A 124 -20.29 5.74 2.66
CA HIS A 124 -20.29 6.80 3.64
C HIS A 124 -19.17 7.83 3.33
N PRO A 125 -19.46 8.86 2.52
CA PRO A 125 -18.50 9.92 2.24
C PRO A 125 -17.97 10.56 3.54
N ASP A 126 -16.65 10.73 3.61
CA ASP A 126 -15.93 11.26 4.77
C ASP A 126 -14.71 12.06 4.27
N PRO A 127 -14.80 13.41 4.24
CA PRO A 127 -13.75 14.26 3.67
C PRO A 127 -12.40 14.14 4.38
N GLU A 128 -12.38 13.82 5.69
CA GLU A 128 -11.12 13.69 6.43
C GLU A 128 -10.43 12.35 6.11
N LEU A 129 -11.21 11.28 5.96
CA LEU A 129 -10.70 9.99 5.50
C LEU A 129 -10.22 10.07 4.04
N GLU A 130 -10.98 10.74 3.16
CA GLU A 130 -10.60 10.97 1.77
C GLU A 130 -9.29 11.75 1.66
N LYS A 131 -9.13 12.83 2.44
CA LYS A 131 -7.87 13.56 2.53
C LYS A 131 -6.71 12.69 3.00
N THR A 132 -6.94 11.84 4.01
CA THR A 132 -5.91 10.91 4.51
C THR A 132 -5.51 9.90 3.43
N ALA A 133 -6.48 9.41 2.66
CA ALA A 133 -6.26 8.51 1.53
C ALA A 133 -5.43 9.18 0.42
N ASP A 134 -5.77 10.41 0.04
CA ASP A 134 -5.03 11.19 -0.96
C ASP A 134 -3.57 11.43 -0.54
N GLU A 135 -3.33 11.83 0.71
CA GLU A 135 -1.97 12.01 1.25
C GLU A 135 -1.16 10.70 1.24
N ALA A 136 -1.82 9.56 1.51
CA ALA A 136 -1.19 8.25 1.44
C ALA A 136 -0.87 7.83 0.00
N ILE A 137 -1.78 8.10 -0.94
CA ILE A 137 -1.60 7.87 -2.38
C ILE A 137 -0.40 8.70 -2.89
N ASP A 138 -0.28 9.98 -2.49
CA ASP A 138 0.85 10.83 -2.89
C ASP A 138 2.20 10.24 -2.47
N ILE A 139 2.28 9.65 -1.27
CA ILE A 139 3.49 8.97 -0.79
C ILE A 139 3.84 7.77 -1.68
N VAL A 140 2.84 6.97 -2.06
CA VAL A 140 3.01 5.78 -2.90
C VAL A 140 3.36 6.17 -4.34
N CYS A 141 2.72 7.20 -4.89
CA CYS A 141 3.06 7.78 -6.19
C CYS A 141 4.49 8.32 -6.21
N ALA A 142 4.96 8.96 -5.13
CA ALA A 142 6.34 9.44 -5.04
C ALA A 142 7.37 8.30 -5.09
N ALA A 143 6.99 7.11 -4.62
CA ALA A 143 7.81 5.89 -4.64
C ALA A 143 7.86 5.20 -6.01
N GLN A 144 6.90 5.46 -6.90
CA GLN A 144 6.86 4.82 -8.21
C GLN A 144 8.08 5.21 -9.06
N ALA A 145 8.71 4.21 -9.67
CA ALA A 145 9.80 4.43 -10.61
C ALA A 145 9.28 5.01 -11.94
N GLU A 146 10.15 5.71 -12.68
CA GLU A 146 9.81 6.36 -13.96
C GLU A 146 9.24 5.41 -15.02
N ASN A 147 9.59 4.12 -14.98
CA ASN A 147 9.07 3.09 -15.87
C ASN A 147 7.74 2.47 -15.39
N GLY A 148 7.16 3.01 -14.31
CA GLY A 148 5.92 2.53 -13.69
C GLY A 148 6.11 1.44 -12.64
N TYR A 149 7.31 0.90 -12.46
CA TYR A 149 7.58 -0.14 -11.46
C TYR A 149 7.37 0.38 -10.03
N LEU A 150 6.71 -0.41 -9.20
CA LEU A 150 6.44 -0.06 -7.80
C LEU A 150 6.47 -1.33 -6.93
N ASP A 151 7.55 -1.47 -6.17
CA ASP A 151 7.73 -2.46 -5.11
C ASP A 151 8.89 -1.94 -4.25
N THR A 152 8.60 -1.59 -3.00
CA THR A 152 9.57 -0.90 -2.14
C THR A 152 10.73 -1.82 -1.76
N TYR A 153 10.52 -3.14 -1.68
CA TYR A 153 11.58 -4.10 -1.41
C TYR A 153 12.66 -4.04 -2.48
N TYR A 154 12.28 -4.11 -3.76
CA TYR A 154 13.23 -4.05 -4.87
C TYR A 154 13.73 -2.64 -5.18
N ILE A 155 12.91 -1.61 -5.00
CA ILE A 155 13.36 -0.22 -5.18
C ILE A 155 14.48 0.10 -4.21
N ILE A 156 14.34 -0.27 -2.94
CA ILE A 156 15.32 0.04 -1.89
C ILE A 156 16.52 -0.91 -1.96
N ASN A 157 16.28 -2.21 -2.11
CA ASN A 157 17.36 -3.20 -2.04
C ASN A 157 18.11 -3.42 -3.36
N GLY A 158 17.58 -2.97 -4.50
CA GLY A 158 18.25 -3.01 -5.81
C GLY A 158 17.37 -3.60 -6.92
N MET A 159 17.12 -2.79 -7.96
CA MET A 159 16.22 -3.14 -9.06
C MET A 159 16.86 -4.05 -10.14
N ASP A 160 18.14 -4.39 -10.02
CA ASP A 160 18.85 -5.29 -10.96
C ASP A 160 18.37 -6.75 -10.89
N ARG A 161 17.46 -7.06 -9.96
CA ARG A 161 16.86 -8.39 -9.76
C ARG A 161 15.33 -8.42 -9.74
N ILE A 162 14.66 -7.37 -10.21
CA ILE A 162 13.20 -7.39 -10.37
C ILE A 162 12.78 -8.57 -11.26
N PHE A 163 11.64 -9.17 -10.94
CA PHE A 163 11.01 -10.29 -11.63
C PHE A 163 11.86 -11.56 -11.73
N THR A 164 12.90 -11.69 -10.90
CA THR A 164 13.77 -12.89 -10.90
C THR A 164 13.29 -13.98 -9.93
N ASN A 165 12.48 -13.65 -8.92
CA ASN A 165 11.92 -14.61 -7.97
C ASN A 165 10.40 -14.45 -7.79
N LEU A 166 9.65 -14.67 -8.86
CA LEU A 166 8.18 -14.61 -8.85
C LEU A 166 7.51 -15.63 -7.93
N ARG A 167 8.22 -16.71 -7.56
CA ARG A 167 7.70 -17.75 -6.67
C ARG A 167 7.48 -17.23 -5.25
N ASP A 168 8.44 -16.43 -4.74
CA ASP A 168 8.47 -16.10 -3.31
C ASP A 168 8.47 -14.59 -3.01
N HIS A 169 8.85 -13.72 -3.95
CA HIS A 169 9.04 -12.28 -3.63
C HIS A 169 7.82 -11.40 -3.91
N HIS A 170 6.71 -11.97 -4.36
CA HIS A 170 5.39 -11.32 -4.34
C HIS A 170 5.28 -9.99 -5.13
N GLU A 171 6.21 -9.66 -6.03
CA GLU A 171 6.16 -8.44 -6.85
C GLU A 171 4.80 -8.30 -7.57
N LEU A 172 4.38 -9.35 -8.29
CA LEU A 172 3.08 -9.37 -8.99
C LEU A 172 1.88 -9.44 -8.03
N TYR A 173 2.06 -9.97 -6.82
CA TYR A 173 1.02 -10.02 -5.80
C TYR A 173 0.75 -8.63 -5.20
N CYS A 174 1.81 -7.88 -4.87
CA CYS A 174 1.72 -6.51 -4.39
C CYS A 174 1.12 -5.60 -5.47
N LEU A 175 1.61 -5.71 -6.71
CA LEU A 175 1.04 -4.99 -7.85
C LEU A 175 -0.44 -5.34 -8.07
N GLY A 176 -0.80 -6.62 -7.98
CA GLY A 176 -2.17 -7.09 -8.15
C GLY A 176 -3.12 -6.61 -7.07
N HIS A 177 -2.65 -6.38 -5.84
CA HIS A 177 -3.48 -5.79 -4.79
C HIS A 177 -3.68 -4.28 -4.95
N LEU A 178 -2.75 -3.60 -5.61
CA LEU A 178 -2.83 -2.15 -5.82
C LEU A 178 -3.83 -1.76 -6.93
N VAL A 179 -4.04 -2.65 -7.91
CA VAL A 179 -4.90 -2.44 -9.09
C VAL A 179 -6.33 -2.90 -8.81
#